data_AF-A0A4U8VAK1-F1
#
_entry.id   AF-A0A4U8VAK1-F1
#
_cell.length_a   1.000
_cell.length_b   1.000
_cell.length_c   1.000
_cell.angle_alpha   90.00
_cell.angle_beta   90.00
_cell.angle_gamma   90.00
#
_symmetry.space_group_name_H-M   'P 1'
#
loop_
_entity.id
_entity.type
_entity.pdbx_description
1 polymer ?
#
loop_
_entity_poly.entity_id
_entity_poly.type
_entity_poly.pdbx_seq_one_letter_code
_entity_poly.pdbx_strand_id
1 'polypeptide(L)'
;MLTLAAALTNRNATETLQEGLAQLAHGDLSVDCGALTQIDSAAIAVLLGWQRAAQAQQRQLVIQRPPAQLLSLASVYGVAELLGFQTAALAANAATATVAH
;
A
#
# COMPACT_ATOMS: atom_id res chain seq x y z
N MET A 1 0.41 -0.36 14.89
CA MET A 1 0.70 -0.23 13.45
C MET A 1 0.73 -1.63 12.87
N LEU A 2 0.15 -1.84 11.68
CA LEU A 2 0.19 -3.13 11.00
C LEU A 2 1.49 -3.28 10.20
N THR A 3 2.31 -4.28 10.53
CA THR A 3 3.52 -4.60 9.76
C THR A 3 3.19 -5.65 8.71
N LEU A 4 3.47 -5.35 7.45
CA LEU A 4 3.26 -6.31 6.38
C LEU A 4 4.36 -7.38 6.34
N ALA A 5 3.97 -8.59 5.94
CA ALA A 5 4.91 -9.66 5.63
C ALA A 5 5.80 -9.26 4.43
N ALA A 6 6.96 -9.90 4.29
CA ALA A 6 7.90 -9.56 3.23
C ALA A 6 7.39 -9.86 1.80
N ALA A 7 6.35 -10.67 1.68
CA ALA A 7 5.69 -10.96 0.42
C ALA A 7 4.20 -10.66 0.55
N LEU A 8 3.61 -9.99 -0.42
CA LEU A 8 2.18 -9.77 -0.52
C LEU A 8 1.71 -10.12 -1.92
N THR A 9 1.24 -11.36 -2.02
CA THR A 9 0.88 -12.06 -3.26
C THR A 9 -0.54 -12.59 -3.13
N ASN A 10 -1.11 -13.15 -4.20
CA ASN A 10 -2.46 -13.71 -4.14
C ASN A 10 -2.65 -14.75 -3.02
N ARG A 11 -1.59 -15.51 -2.67
CA ARG A 11 -1.66 -16.55 -1.64
C ARG A 11 -1.99 -16.02 -0.24
N ASN A 12 -1.48 -14.85 0.12
CA ASN A 12 -1.66 -14.27 1.45
C ASN A 12 -2.43 -12.95 1.44
N ALA A 13 -2.79 -12.42 0.26
CA ALA A 13 -3.57 -11.20 0.10
C ALA A 13 -4.87 -11.23 0.93
N THR A 14 -5.59 -12.35 0.93
CA THR A 14 -6.85 -12.49 1.66
C THR A 14 -6.66 -12.41 3.17
N GLU A 15 -5.67 -13.14 3.70
CA GLU A 15 -5.37 -13.15 5.13
C GLU A 15 -4.93 -11.76 5.59
N THR A 16 -3.98 -11.16 4.87
CA THR A 16 -3.52 -9.81 5.17
C THR A 16 -4.67 -8.80 5.09
N LEU A 17 -5.52 -8.85 4.06
CA LEU A 17 -6.68 -7.97 3.96
C LEU A 17 -7.56 -8.04 5.22
N GLN A 18 -7.87 -9.25 5.69
CA GLN A 18 -8.68 -9.45 6.89
C GLN A 18 -7.99 -8.89 8.14
N GLU A 19 -6.70 -9.13 8.31
CA GLU A 19 -5.92 -8.59 9.43
C GLU A 19 -5.96 -7.06 9.46
N GLY A 20 -5.74 -6.41 8.31
CA GLY A 20 -5.77 -4.96 8.25
C GLY A 20 -7.17 -4.38 8.43
N LEU A 21 -8.23 -5.06 7.98
CA LEU A 21 -9.61 -4.66 8.28
C LEU A 21 -9.93 -4.75 9.78
N ALA A 22 -9.44 -5.80 10.45
CA ALA A 22 -9.58 -5.92 11.90
C ALA A 22 -8.82 -4.82 12.65
N GLN A 23 -7.64 -4.41 12.18
CA GLN A 23 -6.87 -3.31 12.78
C GLN A 23 -7.50 -1.93 12.52
N LEU A 24 -8.00 -1.71 11.30
CA LEU A 24 -8.80 -0.53 10.94
C LEU A 24 -10.01 -0.38 11.87
N ALA A 25 -10.70 -1.50 12.18
CA ALA A 25 -11.82 -1.52 13.11
C ALA A 25 -11.42 -1.14 14.55
N HIS A 26 -10.20 -1.47 14.97
CA HIS A 26 -9.63 -1.01 16.25
C HIS A 26 -9.12 0.43 16.20
N GLY A 27 -9.20 1.09 15.04
CA GLY A 27 -8.81 2.48 14.84
C GLY A 27 -7.33 2.69 14.49
N ASP A 28 -6.58 1.61 14.25
CA ASP A 28 -5.22 1.69 13.74
C ASP A 28 -5.25 1.81 12.20
N LEU A 29 -4.76 2.94 11.71
CA LEU A 29 -4.83 3.31 10.30
C LEU A 29 -3.46 3.26 9.62
N SER A 30 -2.40 2.87 10.33
CA SER A 30 -1.05 2.94 9.78
C SER A 30 -0.51 1.56 9.41
N VAL A 31 -0.07 1.44 8.17
CA VAL A 31 0.48 0.22 7.58
C VAL A 31 1.94 0.44 7.20
N ASP A 32 2.82 -0.44 7.67
CA ASP A 32 4.22 -0.44 7.30
C ASP A 32 4.48 -1.39 6.12
N CYS A 33 4.81 -0.81 4.98
CA CYS A 33 5.13 -1.51 3.74
C CYS A 33 6.64 -1.73 3.54
N GLY A 34 7.49 -1.32 4.50
CA GLY A 34 8.95 -1.31 4.32
C GLY A 34 9.58 -2.70 4.23
N ALA A 35 8.90 -3.73 4.75
CA ALA A 35 9.35 -5.11 4.65
C ALA A 35 8.98 -5.77 3.30
N LEU A 36 8.08 -5.17 2.51
CA LEU A 36 7.60 -5.75 1.26
C LEU A 36 8.72 -5.79 0.21
N THR A 37 9.07 -7.02 -0.19
CA THR A 37 10.03 -7.34 -1.24
C THR A 37 9.36 -7.96 -2.46
N GLN A 38 8.28 -8.73 -2.25
CA GLN A 38 7.51 -9.37 -3.31
C GLN A 38 6.09 -8.82 -3.34
N ILE A 39 5.70 -8.20 -4.46
CA ILE A 39 4.46 -7.45 -4.60
C ILE A 39 3.87 -7.78 -5.97
N ASP A 40 2.63 -8.25 -5.99
CA ASP A 40 1.88 -8.52 -7.21
C ASP A 40 0.68 -7.56 -7.36
N SER A 41 -0.12 -7.74 -8.42
CA SER A 41 -1.40 -7.04 -8.61
C SER A 41 -2.37 -7.20 -7.44
N ALA A 42 -2.30 -8.34 -6.72
CA ALA A 42 -3.09 -8.58 -5.52
C ALA A 42 -2.80 -7.56 -4.41
N ALA A 43 -1.57 -7.02 -4.33
CA ALA A 43 -1.22 -6.04 -3.31
C ALA A 43 -1.95 -4.73 -3.46
N ILE A 44 -2.10 -4.28 -4.71
CA ILE A 44 -2.89 -3.10 -5.03
C ILE A 44 -4.35 -3.30 -4.60
N ALA A 45 -4.92 -4.49 -4.85
CA ALA A 45 -6.28 -4.81 -4.44
C ALA A 45 -6.46 -4.81 -2.92
N VAL A 46 -5.50 -5.35 -2.16
CA VAL A 46 -5.53 -5.34 -0.68
C VAL A 46 -5.48 -3.92 -0.14
N LEU A 47 -4.52 -3.11 -0.60
CA LEU A 47 -4.40 -1.71 -0.16
C LEU A 47 -5.64 -0.89 -0.50
N LEU A 48 -6.22 -1.10 -1.69
CA LEU A 48 -7.45 -0.42 -2.10
C LEU A 48 -8.64 -0.86 -1.22
N GLY A 49 -8.72 -2.14 -0.86
CA GLY A 49 -9.73 -2.67 0.05
C GLY A 49 -9.68 -1.98 1.42
N TRP A 50 -8.49 -1.81 1.98
CA TRP A 50 -8.29 -1.07 3.22
C TRP A 50 -8.61 0.42 3.10
N GLN A 51 -8.20 1.06 2.00
CA GLN A 51 -8.52 2.46 1.75
C GLN A 51 -10.04 2.64 1.71
N ARG A 52 -10.77 1.78 1.02
CA ARG A 52 -12.24 1.83 0.95
C ARG A 52 -12.89 1.64 2.31
N ALA A 53 -12.39 0.72 3.12
CA ALA A 53 -12.90 0.50 4.47
C ALA A 53 -12.62 1.69 5.40
N ALA A 54 -11.43 2.28 5.31
CA ALA A 54 -11.09 3.50 6.04
C ALA A 54 -11.99 4.67 5.62
N GLN A 55 -12.19 4.88 4.32
CA GLN A 55 -13.08 5.90 3.76
C GLN A 55 -14.53 5.72 4.23
N ALA A 56 -15.02 4.48 4.29
CA ALA A 56 -16.35 4.16 4.82
C ALA A 56 -16.49 4.56 6.30
N GLN A 57 -15.38 4.63 7.04
CA GLN A 57 -15.32 5.12 8.42
C GLN A 57 -14.87 6.60 8.51
N GLN A 58 -14.84 7.34 7.39
CA GLN A 58 -14.33 8.72 7.30
C GLN A 58 -12.90 8.87 7.85
N ARG A 59 -12.09 7.83 7.70
CA ARG A 59 -10.71 7.73 8.16
C ARG A 59 -9.78 7.60 6.97
N GLN A 60 -8.52 8.01 7.16
CA GLN A 60 -7.50 7.91 6.12
C GLN A 60 -6.46 6.85 6.52
N LEU A 61 -6.24 5.88 5.63
CA LEU A 61 -5.15 4.91 5.78
C LEU A 61 -3.81 5.60 5.51
N VAL A 62 -2.84 5.41 6.40
CA VAL A 62 -1.48 5.94 6.28
C VAL A 62 -0.54 4.80 5.90
N ILE A 63 -0.03 4.85 4.68
CA ILE A 63 0.98 3.89 4.21
C ILE A 63 2.37 4.45 4.49
N GLN A 64 3.14 3.73 5.30
CA GLN A 64 4.51 4.08 5.64
C GLN A 64 5.51 3.21 4.90
N ARG A 65 6.63 3.83 4.51
CA ARG A 65 7.74 3.18 3.79
C ARG A 65 7.26 2.37 2.57
N PRO A 66 6.44 2.94 1.66
CA PRO A 66 6.07 2.22 0.45
C PRO A 66 7.32 1.96 -0.40
N PRO A 67 7.60 0.71 -0.80
CA PRO A 67 8.74 0.41 -1.66
C PRO A 67 8.51 0.98 -3.07
N ALA A 68 9.59 1.33 -3.76
CA ALA A 68 9.55 1.89 -5.11
C ALA A 68 8.73 1.03 -6.08
N GLN A 69 8.82 -0.31 -5.95
CA GLN A 69 8.04 -1.25 -6.74
C GLN A 69 6.52 -1.03 -6.60
N LEU A 70 6.04 -0.78 -5.37
CA LEU A 70 4.63 -0.55 -5.09
C LEU A 70 4.15 0.77 -5.66
N LEU A 71 4.96 1.83 -5.52
CA LEU A 71 4.68 3.14 -6.11
C LEU A 71 4.60 3.05 -7.64
N SER A 72 5.53 2.32 -8.27
CA SER A 72 5.51 2.07 -9.72
C SER A 72 4.26 1.32 -10.15
N LEU A 73 3.88 0.24 -9.46
CA LEU A 73 2.63 -0.48 -9.74
C LEU A 73 1.41 0.44 -9.58
N ALA A 74 1.30 1.16 -8.45
CA ALA A 74 0.20 2.06 -8.21
C ALA A 74 0.09 3.18 -9.27
N SER A 75 1.23 3.66 -9.79
CA SER A 75 1.27 4.61 -10.89
C SER A 75 0.82 3.99 -12.21
N VAL A 76 1.28 2.78 -12.56
CA VAL A 76 0.87 2.06 -13.77
C VAL A 76 -0.63 1.75 -13.75
N TYR A 77 -1.17 1.37 -12.59
CA TYR A 77 -2.60 1.12 -12.42
C TYR A 77 -3.43 2.41 -12.25
N GLY A 78 -2.80 3.58 -12.14
CA GLY A 78 -3.50 4.87 -11.96
C GLY A 78 -4.23 5.01 -10.62
N VAL A 79 -3.86 4.20 -9.61
CA VAL A 79 -4.50 4.19 -8.28
C VAL A 79 -3.65 4.86 -7.20
N ALA A 80 -2.52 5.45 -7.57
CA ALA A 80 -1.62 6.08 -6.61
C ALA A 80 -2.29 7.18 -5.78
N GLU A 81 -3.04 8.07 -6.44
CA GLU A 81 -3.83 9.12 -5.78
C GLU A 81 -4.93 8.53 -4.88
N LEU A 82 -5.58 7.44 -5.31
CA LEU A 82 -6.61 6.75 -4.51
C LEU A 82 -6.01 6.18 -3.22
N LEU A 83 -4.81 5.64 -3.29
CA LEU A 83 -4.07 5.11 -2.14
C LEU A 83 -3.46 6.21 -1.26
N GLY A 84 -3.62 7.49 -1.64
CA GLY A 84 -3.06 8.62 -0.91
C GLY A 84 -1.55 8.75 -1.06
N PHE A 85 -0.96 8.16 -2.10
CA PHE A 85 0.44 8.44 -2.46
C PHE A 85 0.53 9.86 -2.98
N GLN A 86 0.91 10.76 -2.08
CA GLN A 86 1.07 12.18 -2.36
C GLN A 86 2.04 12.38 -3.53
N THR A 87 1.78 13.37 -4.37
CA THR A 87 2.62 13.74 -5.52
C THR A 87 4.11 13.90 -5.16
N ALA A 88 4.43 14.33 -3.93
CA ALA A 88 5.80 14.41 -3.42
C ALA A 88 6.50 13.03 -3.29
N ALA A 89 5.77 12.00 -2.84
CA ALA A 89 6.29 10.63 -2.74
C ALA A 89 6.50 10.00 -4.13
N LEU A 90 5.62 10.32 -5.09
CA LEU A 90 5.74 9.89 -6.48
C LEU A 90 6.93 10.55 -7.19
N ALA A 91 7.19 11.84 -6.93
CA ALA A 91 8.33 12.56 -7.47
C ALA A 91 9.68 11.99 -6.98
N ALA A 92 9.76 11.59 -5.70
CA ALA A 92 10.95 10.93 -5.15
C ALA A 92 11.24 9.59 -5.84
N ASN A 93 10.21 8.80 -6.17
CA ASN A 93 10.36 7.54 -6.91
C ASN A 93 10.91 7.77 -8.34
N ALA A 94 10.41 8.79 -9.04
CA ALA A 94 10.90 9.14 -10.38
C ALA A 94 12.39 9.52 -10.39
N ALA A 95 12.88 10.19 -9.34
CA ALA A 95 14.29 10.52 -9.19
C ALA A 95 15.16 9.27 -9.01
N THR A 96 14.72 8.28 -8.22
CA THR A 96 15.43 6.99 -8.07
C THR A 96 15.36 6.10 -9.31
N ALA A 97 14.28 6.17 -10.10
CA ALA A 97 14.13 5.39 -11.33
C ALA A 97 15.11 5.82 -12.45
N THR A 98 15.73 7.00 -12.33
CA THR A 98 16.61 7.56 -13.37
C THR A 98 18.06 7.00 -13.31
N VAL A 99 18.43 6.21 -12.30
CA VAL A 99 19.81 5.69 -12.14
C VAL A 99 19.95 4.21 -12.53
N ALA A 100 19.11 3.72 -13.45
CA ALA A 100 19.23 2.38 -14.01
C ALA A 100 19.28 2.44 -15.54
N HIS A 101 20.42 2.86 -16.10
CA HIS A 101 20.84 2.47 -17.45
C HIS A 101 22.37 2.27 -17.47
#